data_AF-A0A2E8G8T9-F1
#
_entry.id   AF-A0A2E8G8T9-F1
#
_cell.length_a   1.000
_cell.length_b   1.000
_cell.length_c   1.000
_cell.angle_alpha   90.00
_cell.angle_beta   90.00
_cell.angle_gamma   90.00
#
_symmetry.space_group_name_H-M   'P 1'
#
loop_
_entity.id
_entity.type
_entity.pdbx_description
1 polymer ?
#
loop_
_entity_poly.entity_id
_entity_poly.type
_entity_poly.pdbx_seq_one_letter_code
_entity_poly.pdbx_strand_id
1 'polypeptide(L)'
;SNHYHVVLKVDRVRADNWTQREVAEHWMMLFTGPLLVQRWLRDETGDAETLKAMEIVEEWRTRLYDLGWFMRCLNEHLARRANEEDDCKGRFWEGRYKSQALLDEKALLSCMAYVDLNPVRANMASTPEDSDYTSVQQRSRMVQKASSDTKTPTLLPLVDAEHIESDDEATISRMRLMDYLEIVDATGRVLRSDKRGAIEGGAAGILDRLGVDQATWLKNMRPRKQRMPLAIGPLAKVKAFAEATGRRWIAGQNAACALM
;
A
#
# COMPACT_ATOMS: atom_id res chain seq x y z
N SER A 1 6.77 6.62 -20.87
CA SER A 1 7.44 6.77 -19.55
C SER A 1 8.31 5.53 -19.34
N ASN A 2 9.58 5.64 -18.94
CA ASN A 2 10.53 4.51 -18.80
C ASN A 2 10.87 4.18 -17.33
N HIS A 3 10.01 4.59 -16.38
CA HIS A 3 10.19 4.34 -14.95
C HIS A 3 8.84 3.98 -14.32
N TYR A 4 8.88 3.33 -13.17
CA TYR A 4 7.70 2.99 -12.39
C TYR A 4 7.69 3.72 -11.04
N HIS A 5 6.51 3.86 -10.45
CA HIS A 5 6.32 4.41 -9.11
C HIS A 5 5.58 3.38 -8.26
N VAL A 6 5.99 3.20 -7.00
CA VAL A 6 5.28 2.32 -6.06
C VAL A 6 5.14 3.03 -4.72
N VAL A 7 3.93 2.96 -4.16
CA VAL A 7 3.65 3.38 -2.78
C VAL A 7 3.53 2.11 -1.94
N LEU A 8 4.33 2.01 -0.89
CA LEU A 8 4.43 0.80 -0.05
C LEU A 8 4.13 1.14 1.41
N LYS A 9 3.42 0.23 2.09
CA LYS A 9 3.33 0.19 3.55
C LYS A 9 4.32 -0.85 4.06
N VAL A 10 5.32 -0.42 4.84
CA VAL A 10 6.27 -1.33 5.49
C VAL A 10 5.66 -1.82 6.80
N ASP A 11 5.24 -3.09 6.83
CA ASP A 11 4.56 -3.68 7.99
C ASP A 11 5.52 -4.56 8.81
N ARG A 12 6.35 -3.89 9.61
CA ARG A 12 7.28 -4.56 10.51
C ARG A 12 6.56 -5.36 11.60
N VAL A 13 5.44 -4.85 12.11
CA VAL A 13 4.69 -5.50 13.20
C VAL A 13 4.19 -6.88 12.75
N ARG A 14 3.67 -6.98 11.53
CA ARG A 14 3.26 -8.27 10.98
C ARG A 14 4.42 -9.25 10.87
N ALA A 15 5.56 -8.79 10.35
CA ALA A 15 6.75 -9.63 10.24
C ALA A 15 7.29 -10.08 11.61
N ASP A 16 7.24 -9.21 12.63
CA ASP A 16 7.69 -9.53 13.99
C ASP A 16 6.73 -10.51 14.70
N ASN A 17 5.44 -10.51 14.34
CA ASN A 17 4.44 -11.43 14.90
C ASN A 17 4.44 -12.84 14.27
N TRP A 18 5.11 -13.03 13.14
CA TRP A 18 5.22 -14.38 12.54
C TRP A 18 6.13 -15.29 13.35
N THR A 19 5.77 -16.56 13.42
CA THR A 19 6.69 -17.60 13.87
C THR A 19 7.84 -17.76 12.88
N GLN A 20 8.95 -18.35 13.33
CA GLN A 20 10.08 -18.67 12.44
C GLN A 20 9.63 -19.55 11.27
N ARG A 21 8.73 -20.51 11.53
CA ARG A 21 8.20 -21.40 10.50
C ARG A 21 7.44 -20.61 9.43
N GLU A 22 6.54 -19.71 9.83
CA GLU A 22 5.82 -18.84 8.90
C GLU A 22 6.76 -17.96 8.07
N VAL A 23 7.80 -17.37 8.70
CA VAL A 23 8.81 -16.59 7.96
C VAL A 23 9.51 -17.43 6.91
N ALA A 24 9.93 -18.66 7.27
CA ALA A 24 10.61 -19.55 6.34
C ALA A 24 9.70 -19.99 5.19
N GLU A 25 8.46 -20.38 5.49
CA GLU A 25 7.46 -20.76 4.49
C GLU A 25 7.18 -19.62 3.50
N HIS A 26 6.92 -18.41 4.01
CA HIS A 26 6.69 -17.23 3.16
C HIS A 26 7.93 -16.86 2.33
N TRP A 27 9.13 -16.90 2.92
CA TRP A 27 10.37 -16.63 2.18
C TRP A 27 10.59 -17.64 1.06
N MET A 28 10.31 -18.91 1.33
CA MET A 28 10.54 -20.01 0.38
C MET A 28 9.51 -20.09 -0.74
N MET A 29 8.42 -19.32 -0.69
CA MET A 29 7.54 -19.11 -1.85
C MET A 29 8.25 -18.37 -3.00
N LEU A 30 9.28 -17.57 -2.69
CA LEU A 30 10.02 -16.78 -3.67
C LEU A 30 11.45 -17.27 -3.90
N PHE A 31 12.07 -17.89 -2.89
CA PHE A 31 13.47 -18.30 -2.93
C PHE A 31 13.67 -19.78 -2.61
N THR A 32 14.56 -20.43 -3.34
CA THR A 32 15.03 -21.78 -3.00
C THR A 32 15.96 -21.68 -1.78
N GLY A 33 15.40 -21.76 -0.57
CA GLY A 33 16.15 -21.68 0.69
C GLY A 33 17.19 -22.80 0.87
N PRO A 34 18.18 -22.66 1.77
CA PRO A 34 19.22 -23.68 1.99
C PRO A 34 18.64 -25.04 2.43
N LEU A 35 19.33 -26.13 2.07
CA LEU A 35 18.93 -27.50 2.45
C LEU A 35 18.73 -27.65 3.97
N LEU A 36 19.55 -26.97 4.78
CA LEU A 36 19.42 -26.94 6.22
C LEU A 36 18.04 -26.48 6.69
N VAL A 37 17.53 -25.37 6.14
CA VAL A 37 16.20 -24.84 6.47
C VAL A 37 15.10 -25.76 5.94
N GLN A 38 15.30 -26.36 4.76
CA GLN A 38 14.36 -27.35 4.19
C GLN A 38 14.23 -28.62 5.05
N ARG A 39 15.33 -29.09 5.65
CA ARG A 39 15.32 -30.22 6.59
C ARG A 39 14.66 -29.83 7.91
N TRP A 40 14.96 -28.63 8.42
CA TRP A 40 14.35 -28.11 9.64
C TRP A 40 12.83 -27.98 9.50
N LEU A 41 12.32 -27.49 8.37
CA LEU A 41 10.88 -27.44 8.09
C LEU A 41 10.21 -28.82 8.05
N ARG A 42 10.96 -29.88 7.77
CA ARG A 42 10.50 -31.28 7.78
C ARG A 42 10.74 -31.99 9.11
N ASP A 43 11.22 -31.27 10.12
CA ASP A 43 11.57 -31.79 11.43
C ASP A 43 12.67 -32.89 11.37
N GLU A 44 13.57 -32.79 10.38
CA GLU A 44 14.66 -33.75 10.10
C GLU A 44 16.04 -33.29 10.65
N THR A 45 16.07 -32.35 11.59
CA THR A 45 17.30 -31.72 12.11
C THR A 45 17.55 -32.01 13.58
N GLY A 46 18.82 -32.16 13.97
CA GLY A 46 19.22 -32.16 15.38
C GLY A 46 19.28 -30.75 15.98
N ASP A 47 19.51 -30.63 17.29
CA ASP A 47 19.45 -29.35 18.02
C ASP A 47 20.37 -28.26 17.42
N ALA A 48 21.62 -28.60 17.10
CA ALA A 48 22.57 -27.65 16.53
C ALA A 48 22.18 -27.20 15.11
N GLU A 49 21.64 -28.11 14.30
CA GLU A 49 21.13 -27.83 12.95
C GLU A 49 19.90 -26.92 13.02
N THR A 50 18.98 -27.21 13.94
CA THR A 50 17.78 -26.42 14.23
C THR A 50 18.15 -25.00 14.64
N LEU A 51 19.08 -24.83 15.58
CA LEU A 51 19.52 -23.49 16.01
C LEU A 51 20.08 -22.70 14.83
N LYS A 52 20.89 -23.34 13.98
CA LYS A 52 21.48 -22.68 12.82
C LYS A 52 20.44 -22.34 11.74
N ALA A 53 19.44 -23.18 11.54
CA ALA A 53 18.32 -22.88 10.65
C ALA A 53 17.53 -21.66 11.15
N MET A 54 17.25 -21.58 12.45
CA MET A 54 16.55 -20.45 13.06
C MET A 54 17.32 -19.12 12.92
N GLU A 55 18.64 -19.13 13.07
CA GLU A 55 19.47 -17.93 12.81
C GLU A 55 19.30 -17.40 11.38
N ILE A 56 19.29 -18.29 10.38
CA ILE A 56 19.10 -17.93 8.97
C ILE A 56 17.70 -17.31 8.77
N VAL A 57 16.69 -17.91 9.39
CA VAL A 57 15.30 -17.46 9.29
C VAL A 57 15.08 -16.11 9.97
N GLU A 58 15.75 -15.83 11.09
CA GLU A 58 15.69 -14.50 11.72
C GLU A 58 16.35 -13.43 10.85
N GLU A 59 17.41 -13.76 10.12
CA GLU A 59 17.95 -12.86 9.10
C GLU A 59 16.89 -12.57 8.01
N TRP A 60 16.18 -13.60 7.53
CA TRP A 60 15.09 -13.43 6.56
C TRP A 60 13.98 -12.53 7.09
N ARG A 61 13.61 -12.67 8.37
CA ARG A 61 12.61 -11.80 9.01
C ARG A 61 12.96 -10.32 8.86
N THR A 62 14.21 -9.95 9.14
CA THR A 62 14.64 -8.54 9.02
C THR A 62 14.51 -8.01 7.58
N ARG A 63 14.66 -8.88 6.59
CA ARG A 63 14.59 -8.53 5.16
C ARG A 63 13.15 -8.35 4.67
N LEU A 64 12.16 -8.95 5.34
CA LEU A 64 10.75 -8.84 4.96
C LEU A 64 10.20 -7.41 5.04
N TYR A 65 10.78 -6.58 5.91
CA TYR A 65 10.43 -5.16 6.03
C TYR A 65 11.58 -4.23 5.62
N ASP A 66 12.56 -4.75 4.86
CA ASP A 66 13.65 -3.95 4.30
C ASP A 66 13.31 -3.50 2.87
N LEU A 67 13.18 -2.18 2.69
CA LEU A 67 12.85 -1.58 1.39
C LEU A 67 13.94 -1.85 0.34
N GLY A 68 15.21 -1.91 0.73
CA GLY A 68 16.31 -2.17 -0.19
C GLY A 68 16.25 -3.58 -0.75
N TRP A 69 15.92 -4.57 0.09
CA TRP A 69 15.71 -5.95 -0.32
C TRP A 69 14.49 -6.07 -1.25
N PHE A 70 13.37 -5.45 -0.90
CA PHE A 70 12.20 -5.40 -1.78
C PHE A 70 12.55 -4.84 -3.17
N MET A 71 13.21 -3.68 -3.20
CA MET A 71 13.59 -3.03 -4.45
C MET A 71 14.63 -3.83 -5.23
N ARG A 72 15.53 -4.56 -4.55
CA ARG A 72 16.47 -5.48 -5.19
C ARG A 72 15.72 -6.61 -5.91
N CYS A 73 14.80 -7.30 -5.23
CA CYS A 73 13.99 -8.38 -5.83
C CYS A 73 13.27 -7.91 -7.09
N LEU A 74 12.56 -6.79 -6.96
CA LEU A 74 11.72 -6.25 -8.02
C LEU A 74 12.58 -5.82 -9.23
N ASN A 75 13.62 -5.02 -8.98
CA ASN A 75 14.45 -4.49 -10.05
C ASN A 75 15.28 -5.55 -10.75
N GLU A 76 15.83 -6.53 -10.00
CA GLU A 76 16.61 -7.62 -10.60
C GLU A 76 15.73 -8.48 -11.51
N HIS A 77 14.52 -8.84 -11.05
CA HIS A 77 13.59 -9.63 -11.85
C HIS A 77 13.20 -8.91 -13.15
N LEU A 78 12.81 -7.63 -13.05
CA LEU A 78 12.45 -6.82 -14.21
C LEU A 78 13.62 -6.64 -15.18
N ALA A 79 14.82 -6.36 -14.67
CA ALA A 79 16.02 -6.19 -15.50
C ALA A 79 16.36 -7.47 -16.27
N ARG A 80 16.27 -8.64 -15.62
CA ARG A 80 16.53 -9.92 -16.26
C ARG A 80 15.52 -10.21 -17.37
N ARG A 81 14.23 -10.00 -17.10
CA ARG A 81 13.17 -10.25 -18.09
C ARG A 81 13.25 -9.32 -19.29
N ALA A 82 13.51 -8.03 -19.06
CA ALA A 82 13.66 -7.07 -20.15
C ALA A 82 14.89 -7.37 -21.02
N ASN A 83 16.04 -7.69 -20.40
CA ASN A 83 17.23 -8.09 -21.13
C ASN A 83 17.01 -9.38 -21.95
N GLU A 84 16.25 -10.34 -21.42
CA GLU A 84 15.88 -11.57 -22.12
C GLU A 84 14.93 -11.31 -23.29
N GLU A 85 13.93 -10.42 -23.12
CA GLU A 85 12.99 -10.00 -24.16
C GLU A 85 13.70 -9.31 -25.33
N ASP A 86 14.72 -8.49 -25.04
CA ASP A 86 15.50 -7.73 -26.02
C ASP A 86 16.74 -8.49 -26.56
N ASP A 87 16.93 -9.76 -26.18
CA ASP A 87 18.12 -10.59 -26.47
C ASP A 87 19.45 -9.85 -26.22
N CYS A 88 19.52 -9.13 -25.11
CA CYS A 88 20.66 -8.29 -24.76
C CYS A 88 21.22 -8.61 -23.37
N LYS A 89 22.38 -8.03 -23.07
CA LYS A 89 23.03 -8.13 -21.76
C LYS A 89 23.46 -6.75 -21.32
N GLY A 90 23.43 -6.53 -20.01
CA GLY A 90 23.95 -5.31 -19.41
C GLY A 90 22.99 -4.69 -18.42
N ARG A 91 23.20 -3.41 -18.17
CA ARG A 91 22.50 -2.65 -17.15
C ARG A 91 21.17 -2.13 -17.70
N PHE A 92 20.07 -2.59 -17.11
CA PHE A 92 18.73 -2.12 -17.46
C PHE A 92 18.36 -0.79 -16.77
N TRP A 93 18.66 -0.63 -15.48
CA TRP A 93 18.28 0.56 -14.70
C TRP A 93 19.38 1.65 -14.72
N GLU A 94 19.03 2.91 -14.99
CA GLU A 94 19.99 4.03 -15.04
C GLU A 94 20.70 4.31 -13.70
N GLY A 95 20.09 4.00 -12.56
CA GLY A 95 20.54 4.49 -11.25
C GLY A 95 20.04 3.68 -10.05
N ARG A 96 20.34 4.18 -8.85
CA ARG A 96 19.69 3.72 -7.62
C ARG A 96 18.25 4.22 -7.60
N TYR A 97 17.36 3.45 -6.98
CA TYR A 97 16.00 3.92 -6.74
C TYR A 97 15.98 5.13 -5.79
N LYS A 98 14.95 5.96 -5.91
CA LYS A 98 14.67 7.05 -4.97
C LYS A 98 13.53 6.64 -4.06
N SER A 99 13.61 6.98 -2.79
CA SER A 99 12.56 6.70 -1.80
C SER A 99 12.32 7.92 -0.93
N GLN A 100 11.05 8.26 -0.72
CA GLN A 100 10.62 9.36 0.13
C GLN A 100 9.61 8.82 1.16
N ALA A 101 9.86 9.06 2.44
CA ALA A 101 8.93 8.69 3.50
C ALA A 101 7.70 9.61 3.48
N LEU A 102 6.51 9.02 3.55
CA LEU A 102 5.23 9.70 3.63
C LEU A 102 4.79 9.73 5.10
N LEU A 103 4.88 10.91 5.72
CA LEU A 103 4.81 11.05 7.18
C LEU A 103 3.40 11.31 7.73
N ASP A 104 2.46 11.63 6.84
CA ASP A 104 1.07 11.85 7.19
C ASP A 104 0.12 11.44 6.04
N GLU A 105 -1.17 11.43 6.36
CA GLU A 105 -2.23 11.02 5.44
C GLU A 105 -2.35 11.95 4.22
N LYS A 106 -2.06 13.25 4.37
CA LYS A 106 -2.14 14.20 3.25
C LYS A 106 -1.03 13.94 2.24
N ALA A 107 0.19 13.73 2.72
CA ALA A 107 1.35 13.36 1.92
C ALA A 107 1.12 12.03 1.21
N LEU A 108 0.56 11.05 1.92
CA LEU A 108 0.19 9.75 1.37
C LEU A 108 -0.80 9.88 0.20
N LEU A 109 -1.95 10.51 0.44
CA LEU A 109 -3.01 10.64 -0.56
C LEU A 109 -2.56 11.48 -1.77
N SER A 110 -1.77 12.53 -1.53
CA SER A 110 -1.19 13.36 -2.58
C SER A 110 -0.19 12.57 -3.44
N CYS A 111 0.64 11.74 -2.81
CA CYS A 111 1.58 10.87 -3.52
C CYS A 111 0.85 9.79 -4.33
N MET A 112 -0.16 9.13 -3.75
CA MET A 112 -1.00 8.16 -4.47
C MET A 112 -1.66 8.80 -5.68
N ALA A 113 -2.33 9.95 -5.52
CA ALA A 113 -2.97 10.67 -6.63
C ALA A 113 -1.96 11.11 -7.71
N TYR A 114 -0.75 11.56 -7.31
CA TYR A 114 0.31 11.87 -8.24
C TYR A 114 0.71 10.66 -9.09
N VAL A 115 0.85 9.49 -8.46
CA VAL A 115 1.22 8.23 -9.13
C VAL A 115 0.11 7.78 -10.08
N ASP A 116 -1.12 7.75 -9.59
CA ASP A 116 -2.30 7.30 -10.34
C ASP A 116 -2.62 8.21 -11.53
N LEU A 117 -2.30 9.51 -11.47
CA LEU A 117 -2.46 10.44 -12.58
C LEU A 117 -1.29 10.44 -13.58
N ASN A 118 -0.21 9.69 -13.35
CA ASN A 118 0.94 9.72 -14.25
C ASN A 118 0.61 9.27 -15.69
N PRO A 119 -0.16 8.19 -15.93
CA PRO A 119 -0.51 7.80 -17.29
C PRO A 119 -1.35 8.85 -18.02
N VAL A 120 -2.31 9.47 -17.33
CA VAL A 120 -3.10 10.59 -17.88
C VAL A 120 -2.19 11.75 -18.26
N ARG A 121 -1.30 12.17 -17.35
CA ARG A 121 -0.33 13.26 -17.59
C ARG A 121 0.68 12.96 -18.69
N ALA A 122 1.00 11.68 -18.89
CA ALA A 122 1.86 11.23 -19.98
C ALA A 122 1.10 11.05 -21.30
N ASN A 123 -0.20 11.35 -21.33
CA ASN A 123 -1.09 11.14 -22.47
C ASN A 123 -1.12 9.68 -22.96
N MET A 124 -0.99 8.74 -22.01
CA MET A 124 -1.10 7.29 -22.24
C MET A 124 -2.52 6.78 -21.92
N ALA A 125 -3.32 7.56 -21.19
CA ALA A 125 -4.72 7.28 -20.89
C ALA A 125 -5.52 8.59 -20.87
N SER A 126 -6.81 8.52 -21.24
CA SER A 126 -7.70 9.69 -21.23
C SER A 126 -8.30 9.96 -19.85
N THR A 127 -8.51 8.90 -19.06
CA THR A 127 -9.09 8.96 -17.72
C THR A 127 -8.27 8.11 -16.73
N PRO A 128 -8.41 8.33 -15.40
CA PRO A 128 -7.72 7.52 -14.40
C PRO A 128 -8.10 6.03 -14.46
N GLU A 129 -9.36 5.68 -14.65
CA GLU A 129 -9.82 4.30 -14.71
C GLU A 129 -9.35 3.54 -15.96
N ASP A 130 -9.04 4.26 -17.04
CA ASP A 130 -8.44 3.70 -18.27
C ASP A 130 -6.91 3.57 -18.17
N SER A 131 -6.30 3.97 -17.06
CA SER A 131 -4.86 3.94 -16.88
C SER A 131 -4.37 2.53 -16.54
N ASP A 132 -3.99 1.77 -17.57
CA ASP A 132 -3.50 0.39 -17.41
C ASP A 132 -2.35 0.26 -16.40
N TYR A 133 -2.38 -0.84 -15.66
CA TYR A 133 -1.36 -1.22 -14.66
C TYR A 133 -1.20 -0.21 -13.51
N THR A 134 -2.27 0.51 -13.14
CA THR A 134 -2.28 1.43 -12.00
C THR A 134 -3.17 0.97 -10.86
N SER A 135 -2.90 1.48 -9.65
CA SER A 135 -3.77 1.26 -8.50
C SER A 135 -5.14 1.89 -8.67
N VAL A 136 -5.26 3.07 -9.31
CA VAL A 136 -6.57 3.70 -9.58
C VAL A 136 -7.43 2.84 -10.51
N GLN A 137 -6.86 2.23 -11.56
CA GLN A 137 -7.62 1.32 -12.41
C GLN A 137 -8.13 0.11 -11.62
N GLN A 138 -7.26 -0.54 -10.82
CA GLN A 138 -7.66 -1.68 -10.01
C GLN A 138 -8.76 -1.31 -9.01
N ARG A 139 -8.65 -0.14 -8.37
CA ARG A 139 -9.65 0.42 -7.46
C ARG A 139 -10.98 0.71 -8.17
N SER A 140 -10.94 1.26 -9.37
CA SER A 140 -12.13 1.49 -10.21
C SER A 140 -12.84 0.18 -10.57
N ARG A 141 -12.07 -0.85 -10.94
CA ARG A 141 -12.61 -2.20 -11.22
C ARG A 141 -13.27 -2.84 -10.00
N MET A 142 -12.72 -2.63 -8.79
CA MET A 142 -13.34 -3.08 -7.54
C MET A 142 -14.71 -2.43 -7.33
N VAL A 143 -14.84 -1.12 -7.58
CA VAL A 143 -16.13 -0.41 -7.50
C VAL A 143 -17.16 -0.98 -8.48
N GLN A 144 -16.71 -1.28 -9.71
CA GLN A 144 -17.54 -1.91 -10.74
C GLN A 144 -17.87 -3.39 -10.46
N LYS A 145 -17.32 -3.98 -9.38
CA LYS A 145 -17.38 -5.42 -9.07
C LYS A 145 -16.94 -6.29 -10.25
N ALA A 146 -16.04 -5.77 -11.06
CA ALA A 146 -15.44 -6.52 -12.15
C ALA A 146 -14.54 -7.62 -11.56
N SER A 147 -14.43 -8.76 -12.27
CA SER A 147 -13.56 -9.84 -11.84
C SER A 147 -12.12 -9.36 -11.72
N SER A 148 -11.51 -9.61 -10.56
CA SER A 148 -10.08 -9.38 -10.36
C SER A 148 -9.30 -10.48 -11.06
N ASP A 149 -8.31 -10.12 -11.88
CA ASP A 149 -7.32 -11.09 -12.36
C ASP A 149 -6.48 -11.55 -11.17
N THR A 150 -6.35 -12.86 -11.00
CA THR A 150 -5.50 -13.53 -10.01
C THR A 150 -4.03 -13.12 -10.05
N LYS A 151 -3.57 -12.55 -11.18
CA LYS A 151 -2.19 -12.08 -11.36
C LYS A 151 -1.95 -10.67 -10.79
N THR A 152 -3.01 -9.95 -10.41
CA THR A 152 -2.89 -8.57 -9.92
C THR A 152 -2.56 -8.59 -8.43
N PRO A 153 -1.59 -7.79 -7.96
CA PRO A 153 -1.29 -7.71 -6.53
C PRO A 153 -2.50 -7.17 -5.74
N THR A 154 -2.75 -7.72 -4.57
CA THR A 154 -3.81 -7.22 -3.69
C THR A 154 -3.42 -5.87 -3.10
N LEU A 155 -4.23 -4.84 -3.35
CA LEU A 155 -4.04 -3.52 -2.76
C LEU A 155 -4.51 -3.50 -1.31
N LEU A 156 -3.79 -2.75 -0.47
CA LEU A 156 -4.33 -2.37 0.84
C LEU A 156 -5.58 -1.47 0.60
N PRO A 157 -6.74 -1.80 1.21
CA PRO A 157 -7.99 -1.15 0.88
C PRO A 157 -8.04 0.29 1.39
N LEU A 158 -8.75 1.13 0.65
CA LEU A 158 -9.31 2.37 1.20
C LEU A 158 -10.63 2.04 1.89
N VAL A 159 -11.21 2.97 2.64
CA VAL A 159 -12.47 2.70 3.33
C VAL A 159 -13.60 2.54 2.30
N ASP A 160 -14.24 1.39 2.31
CA ASP A 160 -15.45 1.08 1.53
C ASP A 160 -16.48 0.42 2.45
N ALA A 161 -17.57 -0.09 1.86
CA ALA A 161 -18.62 -0.75 2.60
C ALA A 161 -18.19 -2.04 3.34
N GLU A 162 -17.14 -2.73 2.88
CA GLU A 162 -16.62 -3.93 3.53
C GLU A 162 -15.65 -3.60 4.67
N HIS A 163 -14.90 -2.49 4.54
CA HIS A 163 -13.84 -2.11 5.47
C HIS A 163 -14.23 -1.00 6.46
N ILE A 164 -15.49 -0.56 6.44
CA ILE A 164 -15.96 0.54 7.30
C ILE A 164 -15.79 0.26 8.80
N GLU A 165 -15.98 -0.98 9.23
CA GLU A 165 -15.82 -1.41 10.62
C GLU A 165 -14.40 -1.89 10.94
N SER A 166 -13.49 -1.93 9.95
CA SER A 166 -12.15 -2.45 10.14
C SER A 166 -11.26 -1.50 10.94
N ASP A 167 -10.33 -2.09 11.69
CA ASP A 167 -9.27 -1.37 12.40
C ASP A 167 -8.41 -0.56 11.43
N ASP A 168 -7.81 0.53 11.91
CA ASP A 168 -7.06 1.45 11.06
C ASP A 168 -5.88 0.80 10.33
N GLU A 169 -5.31 -0.28 10.88
CA GLU A 169 -4.22 -1.01 10.24
C GLU A 169 -4.65 -1.86 9.03
N ALA A 170 -5.94 -2.20 8.94
CA ALA A 170 -6.50 -2.97 7.83
C ALA A 170 -6.71 -2.15 6.56
N THR A 171 -6.67 -0.81 6.67
CA THR A 171 -6.82 0.13 5.55
C THR A 171 -5.55 0.96 5.35
N ILE A 172 -5.34 1.47 4.14
CA ILE A 172 -4.18 2.33 3.85
C ILE A 172 -4.32 3.74 4.44
N SER A 173 -5.56 4.22 4.57
CA SER A 173 -5.93 5.55 5.04
C SER A 173 -7.40 5.52 5.46
N ARG A 174 -7.84 6.52 6.24
CA ARG A 174 -9.25 6.72 6.58
C ARG A 174 -10.08 7.31 5.43
N MET A 175 -9.42 7.71 4.34
CA MET A 175 -10.07 8.19 3.13
C MET A 175 -10.97 7.09 2.55
N ARG A 176 -12.19 7.49 2.16
CA ARG A 176 -13.10 6.57 1.48
C ARG A 176 -12.66 6.36 0.05
N LEU A 177 -12.87 5.15 -0.46
CA LEU A 177 -12.50 4.79 -1.82
C LEU A 177 -13.17 5.73 -2.84
N MET A 178 -14.47 5.99 -2.69
CA MET A 178 -15.21 6.88 -3.60
C MET A 178 -14.72 8.33 -3.53
N ASP A 179 -14.53 8.88 -2.34
CA ASP A 179 -13.99 10.24 -2.15
C ASP A 179 -12.58 10.37 -2.77
N TYR A 180 -11.75 9.32 -2.63
CA TYR A 180 -10.43 9.28 -3.23
C TYR A 180 -10.49 9.34 -4.76
N LEU A 181 -11.36 8.55 -5.38
CA LEU A 181 -11.54 8.54 -6.84
C LEU A 181 -11.98 9.92 -7.34
N GLU A 182 -12.91 10.58 -6.66
CA GLU A 182 -13.33 11.94 -7.00
C GLU A 182 -12.19 12.94 -6.88
N ILE A 183 -11.37 12.87 -5.83
CA ILE A 183 -10.19 13.73 -5.66
C ILE A 183 -9.21 13.52 -6.81
N VAL A 184 -8.96 12.27 -7.22
CA VAL A 184 -8.07 11.95 -8.35
C VAL A 184 -8.62 12.53 -9.65
N ASP A 185 -9.91 12.33 -9.94
CA ASP A 185 -10.56 12.86 -11.15
C ASP A 185 -10.55 14.40 -11.17
N ALA A 186 -10.94 15.05 -10.07
CA ALA A 186 -10.93 16.50 -9.95
C ALA A 186 -9.51 17.07 -10.12
N THR A 187 -8.50 16.43 -9.53
CA THR A 187 -7.09 16.83 -9.69
C THR A 187 -6.63 16.65 -11.14
N GLY A 188 -7.05 15.56 -11.81
CA GLY A 188 -6.78 15.28 -13.21
C GLY A 188 -7.36 16.32 -14.18
N ARG A 189 -8.49 16.94 -13.83
CA ARG A 189 -9.14 18.01 -14.61
C ARG A 189 -8.48 19.38 -14.43
N VAL A 190 -8.03 19.70 -13.22
CA VAL A 190 -7.41 20.99 -12.90
C VAL A 190 -5.98 21.10 -13.45
N LEU A 191 -5.35 19.98 -13.81
CA LEU A 191 -4.05 19.95 -14.49
C LEU A 191 -4.12 20.68 -15.84
N ARG A 192 -3.71 21.96 -15.77
CA ARG A 192 -3.70 23.03 -16.78
C ARG A 192 -3.68 22.59 -18.24
N SER A 193 -4.51 23.26 -19.05
CA SER A 193 -4.58 23.17 -20.52
C SER A 193 -3.28 23.49 -21.26
N ASP A 194 -2.26 24.03 -20.59
CA ASP A 194 -0.93 24.29 -21.15
C ASP A 194 0.05 23.11 -21.01
N LYS A 195 -0.37 22.00 -20.39
CA LYS A 195 0.42 20.76 -20.30
C LYS A 195 -0.28 19.63 -21.06
N ARG A 196 0.51 18.73 -21.64
CA ARG A 196 0.00 17.50 -22.26
C ARG A 196 -0.67 16.62 -21.20
N GLY A 197 -1.78 15.97 -21.55
CA GLY A 197 -2.46 15.01 -20.70
C GLY A 197 -3.30 15.66 -19.59
N ALA A 198 -4.55 15.99 -19.91
CA ALA A 198 -5.55 16.49 -18.97
C ALA A 198 -6.89 15.80 -19.24
N ILE A 199 -7.70 15.60 -18.20
CA ILE A 199 -9.06 15.06 -18.35
C ILE A 199 -9.94 16.15 -18.97
N GLU A 200 -10.70 15.80 -20.01
CA GLU A 200 -11.59 16.75 -20.68
C GLU A 200 -12.63 17.33 -19.70
N GLY A 201 -12.81 18.65 -19.74
CA GLY A 201 -13.74 19.35 -18.83
C GLY A 201 -15.20 18.92 -18.97
N GLY A 202 -15.59 18.41 -20.14
CA GLY A 202 -16.94 17.89 -20.41
C GLY A 202 -17.15 16.42 -20.05
N ALA A 203 -16.11 15.67 -19.66
CA ALA A 203 -16.26 14.28 -19.27
C ALA A 203 -17.13 14.16 -18.01
N ALA A 204 -18.05 13.20 -17.97
CA ALA A 204 -18.85 12.89 -16.78
C ALA A 204 -17.94 12.62 -15.55
N GLY A 205 -18.43 12.83 -14.32
CA GLY A 205 -17.66 12.56 -13.11
C GLY A 205 -17.23 11.10 -13.03
N ILE A 206 -16.10 10.78 -12.39
CA ILE A 206 -15.59 9.40 -12.35
C ILE A 206 -16.62 8.42 -11.79
N LEU A 207 -17.42 8.81 -10.79
CA LEU A 207 -18.46 7.94 -10.23
C LEU A 207 -19.58 7.64 -11.23
N ASP A 208 -19.96 8.62 -12.05
CA ASP A 208 -20.92 8.43 -13.13
C ASP A 208 -20.35 7.52 -14.22
N ARG A 209 -19.07 7.71 -14.58
CA ARG A 209 -18.37 6.85 -15.55
C ARG A 209 -18.22 5.41 -15.05
N LEU A 210 -18.07 5.22 -13.74
CA LEU A 210 -18.05 3.90 -13.10
C LEU A 210 -19.44 3.31 -12.88
N GLY A 211 -20.52 4.03 -13.19
CA GLY A 211 -21.90 3.54 -13.03
C GLY A 211 -22.34 3.40 -11.57
N VAL A 212 -21.80 4.22 -10.65
CA VAL A 212 -22.16 4.18 -9.23
C VAL A 212 -23.57 4.74 -9.04
N ASP A 213 -24.52 3.86 -8.73
CA ASP A 213 -25.88 4.26 -8.40
C ASP A 213 -26.01 4.80 -6.96
N GLN A 214 -27.16 5.43 -6.67
CA GLN A 214 -27.44 6.01 -5.36
C GLN A 214 -27.39 4.98 -4.22
N ALA A 215 -27.82 3.75 -4.47
CA ALA A 215 -27.82 2.69 -3.46
C ALA A 215 -26.40 2.27 -3.08
N THR A 216 -25.53 2.12 -4.08
CA THR A 216 -24.11 1.80 -3.93
C THR A 216 -23.36 2.94 -3.25
N TRP A 217 -23.67 4.19 -3.61
CA TRP A 217 -23.17 5.37 -2.93
C TRP A 217 -23.52 5.37 -1.44
N LEU A 218 -24.81 5.25 -1.10
CA LEU A 218 -25.27 5.24 0.29
C LEU A 218 -24.68 4.09 1.11
N LYS A 219 -24.45 2.92 0.49
CA LYS A 219 -23.79 1.78 1.14
C LYS A 219 -22.36 2.13 1.57
N ASN A 220 -21.61 2.82 0.72
CA ASN A 220 -20.21 3.20 0.97
C ASN A 220 -20.06 4.46 1.85
N MET A 221 -21.08 5.31 1.89
CA MET A 221 -21.06 6.57 2.66
C MET A 221 -21.61 6.47 4.08
N ARG A 222 -21.86 5.25 4.58
CA ARG A 222 -22.29 5.01 5.96
C ARG A 222 -21.33 5.63 6.98
N PRO A 223 -21.80 6.08 8.16
CA PRO A 223 -20.93 6.58 9.21
C PRO A 223 -19.92 5.52 9.65
N ARG A 224 -18.65 5.91 9.73
CA ARG A 224 -17.59 5.02 10.23
C ARG A 224 -17.60 4.99 11.76
N LYS A 225 -17.25 3.84 12.36
CA LYS A 225 -16.94 3.75 13.79
C LYS A 225 -15.97 4.87 14.20
N GLN A 226 -16.36 5.68 15.18
CA GLN A 226 -15.48 6.72 15.71
C GLN A 226 -14.30 6.07 16.41
N ARG A 227 -13.11 6.70 16.31
CA ARG A 227 -11.94 6.27 17.07
C ARG A 227 -12.28 6.36 18.55
N MET A 228 -12.18 5.24 19.27
CA MET A 228 -12.08 5.31 20.72
C MET A 228 -10.71 5.94 21.05
N PRO A 229 -10.66 7.01 21.86
CA PRO A 229 -9.40 7.58 22.28
C PRO A 229 -8.57 6.51 23.00
N LEU A 230 -7.32 6.34 22.59
CA LEU A 230 -6.40 5.39 23.24
C LEU A 230 -6.19 5.70 24.73
N ALA A 231 -6.31 6.97 25.10
CA ALA A 231 -6.33 7.43 26.47
C ALA A 231 -7.39 8.54 26.62
N ILE A 232 -8.15 8.50 27.71
CA ILE A 232 -9.12 9.52 28.11
C ILE A 232 -8.75 9.96 29.52
N GLY A 233 -8.65 11.27 29.73
CA GLY A 233 -8.33 11.85 31.03
C GLY A 233 -7.77 13.26 30.89
N PRO A 234 -7.43 13.93 32.01
CA PRO A 234 -6.87 15.27 31.99
C PRO A 234 -5.67 15.36 31.05
N LEU A 235 -5.52 16.48 30.33
CA LEU A 235 -4.49 16.66 29.29
C LEU A 235 -3.08 16.32 29.79
N ALA A 236 -2.76 16.65 31.04
CA ALA A 236 -1.48 16.30 31.67
C ALA A 236 -1.23 14.78 31.72
N LYS A 237 -2.25 13.97 32.06
CA LYS A 237 -2.16 12.50 32.09
C LYS A 237 -2.11 11.90 30.69
N VAL A 238 -2.84 12.48 29.73
CA VAL A 238 -2.77 12.07 28.33
C VAL A 238 -1.39 12.34 27.75
N LYS A 239 -0.76 13.50 28.03
CA LYS A 239 0.62 13.81 27.62
C LYS A 239 1.64 12.84 28.23
N ALA A 240 1.55 12.59 29.53
CA ALA A 240 2.43 11.63 30.22
C ALA A 240 2.30 10.21 29.62
N PHE A 241 1.07 9.78 29.30
CA PHE A 241 0.83 8.51 28.60
C PHE A 241 1.45 8.50 27.19
N ALA A 242 1.43 9.63 26.48
CA ALA A 242 2.06 9.76 25.16
C ALA A 242 3.57 9.53 25.25
N GLU A 243 4.23 10.24 26.17
CA GLU A 243 5.67 10.16 26.42
C GLU A 243 6.09 8.75 26.84
N ALA A 244 5.39 8.16 27.82
CA ALA A 244 5.68 6.81 28.32
C ALA A 244 5.52 5.72 27.25
N THR A 245 4.68 5.96 26.25
CA THR A 245 4.46 4.99 25.16
C THR A 245 5.16 5.36 23.85
N GLY A 246 6.06 6.36 23.87
CA GLY A 246 6.79 6.83 22.70
C GLY A 246 5.92 7.47 21.61
N ARG A 247 4.68 7.82 21.93
CA ARG A 247 3.72 8.40 20.98
C ARG A 247 3.83 9.91 20.96
N ARG A 248 4.00 10.47 19.76
CA ARG A 248 4.00 11.93 19.55
C ARG A 248 2.60 12.54 19.47
N TRP A 249 1.57 11.71 19.28
CA TRP A 249 0.18 12.13 19.17
C TRP A 249 -0.78 11.08 19.76
N ILE A 250 -1.84 11.55 20.43
CA ILE A 250 -2.94 10.73 20.95
C ILE A 250 -4.26 11.36 20.51
N ALA A 251 -5.13 10.56 19.90
CA ALA A 251 -6.47 10.97 19.50
C ALA A 251 -7.35 11.30 20.72
N GLY A 252 -8.26 12.27 20.61
CA GLY A 252 -9.27 12.56 21.65
C GLY A 252 -8.91 13.65 22.66
N GLN A 253 -7.88 14.47 22.41
CA GLN A 253 -7.53 15.60 23.29
C GLN A 253 -8.70 16.57 23.52
N ASN A 254 -9.63 16.70 22.56
CA ASN A 254 -10.82 17.54 22.72
C ASN A 254 -11.89 16.91 23.63
N ALA A 255 -11.96 15.57 23.73
CA ALA A 255 -12.85 14.89 24.67
C ALA A 255 -12.35 15.00 26.13
N ALA A 256 -11.06 15.27 26.34
CA ALA A 256 -10.46 15.51 27.65
C ALA A 256 -10.87 16.86 28.26
N CYS A 257 -11.26 17.85 27.46
CA CYS A 257 -11.75 19.15 27.95
C CYS A 257 -13.18 19.11 28.49
N ALA A 258 -13.96 18.06 28.21
CA ALA A 258 -15.34 17.92 28.65
C ALA A 258 -15.50 17.23 30.03
N LEU A 259 -14.39 16.84 30.67
CA LEU A 259 -14.36 16.16 31.98
C LEU A 259 -13.80 17.05 33.11
N MET A 260 -13.84 18.39 32.94
CA MET A 260 -13.61 19.35 34.02
C MET A 260 -14.89 19.65 34.78
#